data_AF-A0A964L8H6-F1
#
_entry.id   AF-A0A964L8H6-F1
#
_cell.length_a   1.000
_cell.length_b   1.000
_cell.length_c   1.000
_cell.angle_alpha   90.00
_cell.angle_beta   90.00
_cell.angle_gamma   90.00
#
_symmetry.space_group_name_H-M   'P 1'
#
loop_
_entity.id
_entity.type
_entity.pdbx_description
1 polymer ?
#
loop_
_entity_poly.entity_id
_entity_poly.type
_entity_poly.pdbx_seq_one_letter_code
_entity_poly.pdbx_strand_id
1 'polypeptide(L)'
;MPECPICSEKIPEGSRTCSVCGSSVEEFMPAATELKSSQVALATAPKELPPGGSYCPSCATVFGPDHVDAFCDCGTWLLKIISGDGSFADAAVADAPPMAPIMDDSIPPMAPFMDDSPPMPTPAEPERADDPDTPAVKVRSVKPPSGTPCLVLYGPDKQPLQYFALTKDAMTIGRLDAVAGIFPDIDLDEWFDRPTIRKISRQHAIILRTRATNTFALRPLAGNTGTQLDAQMVQAQEDYPLKPGHRIILGGVIRLKFEIA
;
A
#
# COMPACT_ATOMS: atom_id res chain seq x y z
N MET A 1 22.33 -7.80 -34.07
CA MET A 1 21.46 -8.77 -33.37
C MET A 1 20.61 -7.99 -32.38
N PRO A 2 19.28 -8.02 -32.50
CA PRO A 2 18.41 -7.34 -31.54
C PRO A 2 18.53 -7.99 -30.16
N GLU A 3 18.74 -7.17 -29.14
CA GLU A 3 18.73 -7.59 -27.73
C GLU A 3 17.34 -7.35 -27.16
N CYS A 4 16.87 -8.24 -26.30
CA CYS A 4 15.57 -8.09 -25.67
C CYS A 4 15.58 -6.87 -24.72
N PRO A 5 14.64 -5.92 -24.83
CA PRO A 5 14.62 -4.75 -23.95
C PRO A 5 14.28 -5.08 -22.49
N ILE A 6 13.77 -6.31 -22.22
CA ILE A 6 13.36 -6.74 -20.89
C ILE A 6 14.49 -7.48 -20.15
N CYS A 7 15.26 -8.30 -20.87
CA CYS A 7 16.27 -9.17 -20.25
C CYS A 7 17.68 -9.05 -20.85
N SER A 8 17.86 -8.19 -21.86
CA SER A 8 19.11 -7.97 -22.59
C SER A 8 19.70 -9.21 -23.27
N GLU A 9 18.96 -10.32 -23.30
CA GLU A 9 19.38 -11.54 -24.00
C GLU A 9 19.23 -11.37 -25.52
N LYS A 10 20.15 -11.98 -26.28
CA LYS A 10 20.15 -11.92 -27.75
C LYS A 10 18.97 -12.72 -28.31
N ILE A 11 18.16 -12.09 -29.16
CA ILE A 11 17.05 -12.75 -29.82
C ILE A 11 17.58 -13.47 -31.08
N PRO A 12 17.35 -14.79 -31.24
CA PRO A 12 17.82 -15.53 -32.40
C PRO A 12 17.17 -15.00 -33.69
N GLU A 13 17.97 -14.93 -34.77
CA GLU A 13 17.55 -14.37 -36.06
C GLU A 13 16.34 -15.15 -36.61
N GLY A 14 15.24 -14.43 -36.88
CA GLY A 14 13.97 -15.00 -37.33
C GLY A 14 12.94 -15.27 -36.22
N SER A 15 13.32 -15.18 -34.94
CA SER A 15 12.36 -15.25 -33.84
C SER A 15 11.84 -13.85 -33.46
N ARG A 16 10.51 -13.74 -33.31
CA ARG A 16 9.84 -12.50 -32.90
C ARG A 16 9.63 -12.39 -31.39
N THR A 17 9.94 -13.43 -30.65
CA THR A 17 9.72 -13.56 -29.22
C THR A 17 11.02 -13.96 -28.51
N CYS A 18 11.30 -13.32 -27.38
CA CYS A 18 12.44 -13.71 -26.55
C CYS A 18 12.19 -15.10 -25.94
N SER A 19 13.11 -16.05 -26.13
CA SER A 19 13.02 -17.40 -25.56
C SER A 19 13.11 -17.44 -24.03
N VAL A 20 13.70 -16.42 -23.41
CA VAL A 20 13.91 -16.36 -21.95
C VAL A 20 12.75 -15.70 -21.23
N CYS A 21 12.22 -14.60 -21.76
CA CYS A 21 11.18 -13.83 -21.08
C CYS A 21 9.83 -13.77 -21.83
N GLY A 22 9.76 -14.29 -23.06
CA GLY A 22 8.50 -14.44 -23.81
C GLY A 22 7.98 -13.17 -24.47
N SER A 23 8.65 -12.02 -24.32
CA SER A 23 8.19 -10.76 -24.90
C SER A 23 8.36 -10.73 -26.43
N SER A 24 7.30 -10.34 -27.11
CA SER A 24 7.25 -10.09 -28.56
C SER A 24 7.70 -8.67 -28.87
N VAL A 25 8.49 -8.49 -29.93
CA VAL A 25 9.06 -7.19 -30.31
C VAL A 25 8.02 -6.26 -31.00
N GLU A 26 6.81 -6.73 -31.32
CA GLU A 26 5.82 -6.00 -32.13
C GLU A 26 4.80 -5.13 -31.37
N GLU A 27 4.79 -5.08 -30.03
CA GLU A 27 3.76 -4.31 -29.28
C GLU A 27 4.10 -2.82 -29.00
N PHE A 28 5.16 -2.27 -29.58
CA PHE A 28 5.55 -0.85 -29.40
C PHE A 28 5.18 0.08 -30.57
N MET A 29 3.97 -0.04 -31.11
CA MET A 29 3.36 1.07 -31.89
C MET A 29 2.20 1.68 -31.08
N PRO A 30 2.31 2.95 -30.61
CA PRO A 30 1.22 3.59 -29.90
C PRO A 30 0.16 4.05 -30.90
N ALA A 31 -0.94 3.31 -30.99
CA ALA A 31 -2.20 3.89 -31.44
C ALA A 31 -2.74 4.76 -30.30
N ALA A 32 -2.49 6.07 -30.42
CA ALA A 32 -3.08 7.09 -29.55
C ALA A 32 -4.61 6.95 -29.56
N THR A 33 -5.14 6.27 -28.55
CA THR A 33 -6.57 6.20 -28.28
C THR A 33 -6.82 7.11 -27.10
N GLU A 34 -7.46 8.24 -27.37
CA GLU A 34 -7.90 9.23 -26.38
C GLU A 34 -8.67 8.54 -25.24
N LEU A 35 -8.05 8.43 -24.08
CA LEU A 35 -8.74 8.07 -22.83
C LEU A 35 -9.48 9.32 -22.33
N LYS A 36 -10.80 9.26 -22.42
CA LYS A 36 -11.73 10.13 -21.70
C LYS A 36 -11.38 10.09 -20.21
N SER A 37 -10.81 11.19 -19.74
CA SER A 37 -10.64 11.51 -18.32
C SER A 37 -12.03 11.63 -17.68
N SER A 38 -12.49 10.57 -17.03
CA SER A 38 -13.64 10.64 -16.12
C SER A 38 -13.15 11.24 -14.82
N GLN A 39 -13.18 12.57 -14.74
CA GLN A 39 -13.07 13.32 -13.50
C GLN A 39 -14.19 12.86 -12.56
N VAL A 40 -13.83 12.08 -11.54
CA VAL A 40 -14.72 11.81 -10.41
C VAL A 40 -14.88 13.13 -9.67
N ALA A 41 -16.12 13.62 -9.61
CA ALA A 41 -16.47 14.85 -8.94
C ALA A 41 -15.97 14.82 -7.48
N LEU A 42 -15.06 15.73 -7.14
CA LEU A 42 -14.71 16.00 -5.75
C LEU A 42 -16.00 16.28 -4.99
N ALA A 43 -16.25 15.53 -3.91
CA ALA A 43 -17.35 15.81 -3.01
C ALA A 43 -17.23 17.27 -2.53
N THR A 44 -18.32 18.02 -2.68
CA THR A 44 -18.36 19.44 -2.32
C THR A 44 -18.08 19.59 -0.82
N ALA A 45 -17.15 20.47 -0.46
CA ALA A 45 -16.78 20.70 0.94
C ALA A 45 -18.02 21.00 1.80
N PRO A 46 -18.12 20.47 3.04
CA PRO A 46 -19.21 20.78 3.95
C PRO A 46 -19.28 22.29 4.20
N LYS A 47 -20.49 22.87 4.20
CA LYS A 47 -20.69 24.32 4.38
C LYS A 47 -20.34 24.82 5.78
N GLU A 48 -20.37 23.96 6.78
CA GLU A 48 -20.10 24.31 8.17
C GLU A 48 -19.25 23.21 8.80
N LEU A 49 -18.04 23.58 9.22
CA LEU A 49 -17.22 22.74 10.09
C LEU A 49 -17.20 23.34 11.50
N PRO A 50 -17.24 22.51 12.55
CA PRO A 50 -17.02 22.99 13.91
C PRO A 50 -15.59 23.57 14.04
N PRO A 51 -15.37 24.58 14.90
CA PRO A 51 -14.05 25.17 15.12
C PRO A 51 -13.04 24.08 15.55
N GLY A 52 -11.92 23.98 14.83
CA GLY A 52 -10.91 22.94 15.09
C GLY A 52 -11.27 21.55 14.55
N GLY A 53 -12.39 21.40 13.85
CA GLY A 53 -12.78 20.17 13.18
C GLY A 53 -11.94 19.87 11.94
N SER A 54 -12.01 18.62 11.50
CA SER A 54 -11.42 18.18 10.24
C SER A 54 -12.47 17.43 9.42
N TYR A 55 -12.30 17.32 8.11
CA TYR A 55 -13.20 16.51 7.29
C TYR A 55 -12.44 15.64 6.31
N CYS A 56 -13.05 14.52 5.94
CA CYS A 56 -12.50 13.62 4.96
C CYS A 56 -12.95 14.01 3.54
N PRO A 57 -12.04 14.28 2.59
CA PRO A 57 -12.42 14.61 1.21
C PRO A 57 -12.97 13.41 0.43
N SER A 58 -12.69 12.17 0.86
CA SER A 58 -13.16 10.97 0.17
C SER A 58 -14.59 10.57 0.55
N CYS A 59 -14.96 10.58 1.84
CA CYS A 59 -16.28 10.15 2.30
C CYS A 59 -17.16 11.29 2.86
N ALA A 60 -16.66 12.53 2.90
CA ALA A 60 -17.35 13.71 3.43
C ALA A 60 -17.73 13.65 4.93
N THR A 61 -17.19 12.69 5.69
CA THR A 61 -17.36 12.62 7.15
C THR A 61 -16.65 13.80 7.81
N VAL A 62 -17.35 14.46 8.74
CA VAL A 62 -16.81 15.57 9.55
C VAL A 62 -16.45 15.04 10.93
N PHE A 63 -15.25 15.36 11.37
CA PHE A 63 -14.68 14.99 12.65
C PHE A 63 -14.59 16.22 13.55
N GLY A 64 -15.02 16.07 14.81
CA GLY A 64 -14.90 17.12 15.82
C GLY A 64 -13.46 17.36 16.28
N PRO A 65 -13.23 18.39 17.12
CA PRO A 65 -11.90 18.72 17.63
C PRO A 65 -11.29 17.62 18.52
N ASP A 66 -12.12 16.74 19.09
CA ASP A 66 -11.68 15.61 19.92
C ASP A 66 -11.08 14.46 19.08
N HIS A 67 -11.20 14.50 17.75
CA HIS A 67 -10.61 13.50 16.87
C HIS A 67 -9.11 13.78 16.68
N VAL A 68 -8.28 12.95 17.33
CA VAL A 68 -6.82 13.11 17.38
C VAL A 68 -6.10 12.54 16.16
N ASP A 69 -6.75 11.64 15.41
CA ASP A 69 -6.13 10.97 14.27
C ASP A 69 -6.06 11.89 13.04
N ALA A 70 -4.98 11.72 12.26
CA ALA A 70 -4.80 12.46 11.01
C ALA A 70 -5.53 11.81 9.82
N PHE A 71 -6.16 10.66 10.02
CA PHE A 71 -6.76 9.84 8.96
C PHE A 71 -8.21 9.49 9.31
N CYS A 72 -9.07 9.53 8.30
CA CYS A 72 -10.42 9.02 8.39
C CYS A 72 -10.42 7.49 8.50
N ASP A 73 -11.51 6.89 8.99
CA ASP A 73 -11.75 5.44 8.93
C ASP A 73 -11.67 4.85 7.51
N CYS A 74 -11.89 5.68 6.48
CA CYS A 74 -11.72 5.28 5.08
C CYS A 74 -10.25 5.33 4.59
N GLY A 75 -9.29 5.61 5.47
CA GLY A 75 -7.85 5.65 5.19
C GLY A 75 -7.37 6.91 4.45
N THR A 76 -8.26 7.89 4.22
CA THR A 76 -7.90 9.17 3.58
C THR A 76 -7.46 10.19 4.64
N TRP A 77 -6.47 11.01 4.29
CA TRP A 77 -5.97 12.06 5.18
C TRP A 77 -7.04 13.14 5.42
N LEU A 78 -7.21 13.53 6.68
CA LEU A 78 -8.19 14.53 7.07
C LEU A 78 -7.66 15.93 6.77
N LEU A 79 -8.50 16.77 6.15
CA LEU A 79 -8.18 18.16 5.91
C LEU A 79 -8.67 19.00 7.09
N LYS A 80 -7.74 19.72 7.74
CA LYS A 80 -8.05 20.76 8.73
C LYS A 80 -8.23 22.07 8.01
N ILE A 81 -9.40 22.68 8.13
CA ILE A 81 -9.58 24.07 7.70
C ILE A 81 -9.00 24.92 8.82
N ILE A 82 -7.83 25.49 8.57
CA ILE A 82 -7.31 26.53 9.44
C ILE A 82 -8.27 27.71 9.24
N SER A 83 -9.15 27.95 10.20
CA SER A 83 -9.99 29.15 10.26
C SER A 83 -9.07 30.37 10.42
N GLY A 84 -8.47 30.78 9.31
CA GLY A 84 -7.79 32.05 9.19
C GLY A 84 -8.80 33.04 8.65
N ASP A 85 -9.17 34.02 9.49
CA ASP A 85 -9.94 35.19 9.12
C ASP A 85 -9.08 36.06 8.17
N GLY A 86 -8.93 35.59 6.93
CA GLY A 86 -8.05 36.16 5.92
C GLY A 86 -8.84 36.63 4.72
N SER A 87 -9.42 37.82 4.83
CA SER A 87 -9.94 38.58 3.70
C SER A 87 -8.80 38.84 2.69
N PHE A 88 -8.71 38.05 1.63
CA PHE A 88 -7.91 38.40 0.47
C PHE A 88 -8.79 39.16 -0.53
N ALA A 89 -8.99 40.45 -0.22
CA ALA A 89 -9.32 41.45 -1.21
C ALA A 89 -8.02 42.16 -1.61
N ASP A 90 -7.85 42.32 -2.92
CA ASP A 90 -7.00 43.28 -3.62
C ASP A 90 -6.15 44.25 -2.78
N ALA A 91 -4.83 44.22 -2.94
CA ALA A 91 -4.03 45.45 -2.96
C ALA A 91 -2.64 45.23 -3.57
N ALA A 92 -2.34 46.11 -4.50
CA ALA A 92 -1.08 46.31 -5.19
C ALA A 92 0.00 46.96 -4.29
N VAL A 93 1.27 46.68 -4.63
CA VAL A 93 2.46 47.56 -4.59
C VAL A 93 2.63 48.53 -3.39
N ALA A 94 3.62 48.27 -2.54
CA ALA A 94 4.78 49.14 -2.29
C ALA A 94 5.52 48.78 -0.99
N ASP A 95 6.85 48.64 -1.11
CA ASP A 95 7.90 49.21 -0.25
C ASP A 95 7.80 49.10 1.29
N ALA A 96 8.65 48.26 1.90
CA ALA A 96 9.11 48.40 3.28
C ALA A 96 10.23 47.36 3.64
N PRO A 97 11.11 47.66 4.63
CA PRO A 97 12.56 47.38 4.64
C PRO A 97 12.99 46.03 5.26
N PRO A 98 14.29 45.65 5.15
CA PRO A 98 14.83 44.43 5.73
C PRO A 98 15.00 44.57 7.25
N MET A 99 14.31 43.72 8.02
CA MET A 99 14.49 43.59 9.46
C MET A 99 15.21 42.28 9.80
N ALA A 100 16.12 42.44 10.76
CA ALA A 100 17.21 41.57 11.21
C ALA A 100 16.82 40.16 11.72
N PRO A 101 17.82 39.26 11.85
CA PRO A 101 17.63 37.96 12.51
C PRO A 101 17.43 38.12 14.01
N ILE A 102 16.33 37.54 14.52
CA ILE A 102 16.05 37.47 15.95
C ILE A 102 16.79 36.24 16.48
N MET A 103 17.86 36.48 17.23
CA MET A 103 18.43 35.52 18.16
C MET A 103 17.47 35.44 19.35
N ASP A 104 16.84 34.29 19.58
CA ASP A 104 16.16 34.01 20.85
C ASP A 104 16.89 32.86 21.55
N ASP A 105 17.62 33.28 22.57
CA ASP A 105 18.53 32.56 23.43
C ASP A 105 17.78 32.44 24.76
N SER A 106 17.03 31.35 24.97
CA SER A 106 16.40 31.00 26.27
C SER A 106 15.72 29.61 26.22
N ILE A 107 16.51 28.54 26.12
CA ILE A 107 16.06 27.21 26.55
C ILE A 107 16.75 26.90 27.88
N PRO A 108 16.03 26.89 29.02
CA PRO A 108 16.61 26.49 30.30
C PRO A 108 16.96 24.98 30.29
N PRO A 109 18.07 24.57 30.93
CA PRO A 109 18.39 23.15 31.09
C PRO A 109 17.37 22.52 32.03
N MET A 110 16.56 21.59 31.52
CA MET A 110 15.74 20.73 32.36
C MET A 110 16.66 19.87 33.24
N ALA A 111 16.35 19.89 34.53
CA ALA A 111 17.06 19.20 35.59
C ALA A 111 17.08 17.66 35.40
N PRO A 112 18.09 16.97 35.94
CA PRO A 112 18.07 15.51 36.04
C PRO A 112 17.02 15.08 37.07
N PHE A 113 15.99 14.38 36.62
CA PHE A 113 15.07 13.68 37.51
C PHE A 113 15.82 12.48 38.11
N MET A 114 16.19 12.61 39.39
CA MET A 114 16.57 11.50 40.25
C MET A 114 15.28 10.76 40.64
N ASP A 115 14.97 9.67 39.96
CA ASP A 115 13.95 8.72 40.39
C ASP A 115 14.65 7.61 41.21
N ASP A 116 14.76 7.87 42.51
CA ASP A 116 15.21 6.91 43.53
C ASP A 116 13.98 6.07 43.93
N SER A 117 13.61 5.13 43.07
CA SER A 117 12.59 4.11 43.37
C SER A 117 13.30 2.85 43.88
N PRO A 118 13.02 2.39 45.12
CA PRO A 118 13.65 1.18 45.66
C PRO A 118 13.22 -0.07 44.88
N PRO A 119 14.13 -1.02 44.63
CA PRO A 119 13.80 -2.25 43.92
C PRO A 119 12.88 -3.11 44.79
N MET A 120 11.64 -3.33 44.32
CA MET A 120 10.81 -4.39 44.86
C MET A 120 11.46 -5.76 44.58
N PRO A 121 11.39 -6.72 45.52
CA PRO A 121 11.88 -8.07 45.30
C PRO A 121 11.02 -8.77 44.24
N THR A 122 11.65 -9.08 43.11
CA THR A 122 11.09 -9.90 42.04
C THR A 122 10.73 -11.28 42.61
N PRO A 123 9.48 -11.75 42.50
CA PRO A 123 9.17 -13.15 42.75
C PRO A 123 9.89 -14.00 41.70
N ALA A 124 10.70 -14.95 42.16
CA ALA A 124 11.29 -15.97 41.31
C ALA A 124 10.17 -16.80 40.67
N GLU A 125 9.91 -16.53 39.39
CA GLU A 125 9.00 -17.30 38.55
C GLU A 125 9.83 -18.25 37.68
N PRO A 126 9.43 -19.54 37.56
CA PRO A 126 10.36 -20.65 37.37
C PRO A 126 10.98 -20.65 35.98
N GLU A 127 12.25 -21.07 35.94
CA GLU A 127 12.99 -21.46 34.75
C GLU A 127 12.11 -22.36 33.87
N ARG A 128 11.53 -21.77 32.81
CA ARG A 128 10.98 -22.53 31.71
C ARG A 128 12.17 -23.08 30.95
N ALA A 129 12.23 -24.41 30.98
CA ALA A 129 13.15 -25.23 30.23
C ALA A 129 13.36 -24.68 28.80
N ASP A 130 14.63 -24.62 28.40
CA ASP A 130 15.06 -24.66 27.03
C ASP A 130 14.33 -25.78 26.27
N ASP A 131 13.45 -25.40 25.35
CA ASP A 131 13.04 -26.26 24.24
C ASP A 131 14.04 -26.05 23.09
N PRO A 132 14.92 -27.01 22.78
CA PRO A 132 15.60 -27.06 21.51
C PRO A 132 14.67 -27.65 20.44
N ASP A 133 14.76 -27.10 19.23
CA ASP A 133 14.20 -27.65 17.99
C ASP A 133 12.68 -27.69 17.81
N THR A 134 12.16 -26.74 17.02
CA THR A 134 11.39 -27.13 15.83
C THR A 134 11.58 -26.09 14.72
N PRO A 135 12.28 -26.38 13.60
CA PRO A 135 12.22 -25.51 12.44
C PRO A 135 10.78 -25.52 11.92
N ALA A 136 10.14 -24.35 11.92
CA ALA A 136 8.83 -24.14 11.34
C ALA A 136 8.80 -24.72 9.92
N VAL A 137 8.14 -25.87 9.78
CA VAL A 137 7.94 -26.53 8.49
C VAL A 137 7.02 -25.62 7.68
N LYS A 138 7.60 -24.72 6.90
CA LYS A 138 6.91 -23.97 5.84
C LYS A 138 6.18 -24.99 4.98
N VAL A 139 4.85 -25.02 5.15
CA VAL A 139 3.95 -25.92 4.42
C VAL A 139 4.24 -25.77 2.94
N ARG A 140 4.67 -26.86 2.31
CA ARG A 140 4.93 -26.88 0.87
C ARG A 140 3.63 -26.56 0.16
N SER A 141 3.68 -25.52 -0.64
CA SER A 141 2.56 -24.95 -1.37
C SER A 141 1.95 -26.01 -2.29
N VAL A 142 0.76 -26.52 -1.94
CA VAL A 142 0.02 -27.41 -2.84
C VAL A 142 -0.58 -26.55 -3.94
N LYS A 143 -0.15 -26.79 -5.19
CA LYS A 143 -0.70 -26.10 -6.34
C LYS A 143 -2.21 -26.40 -6.43
N PRO A 144 -3.08 -25.39 -6.58
CA PRO A 144 -4.52 -25.61 -6.69
C PRO A 144 -4.87 -26.39 -7.97
N PRO A 145 -6.08 -26.97 -8.06
CA PRO A 145 -6.52 -27.74 -9.21
C PRO A 145 -6.42 -26.92 -10.51
N SER A 146 -6.06 -27.59 -11.61
CA SER A 146 -5.93 -26.93 -12.91
C SER A 146 -7.21 -26.21 -13.31
N GLY A 147 -7.07 -24.98 -13.80
CA GLY A 147 -8.16 -24.06 -14.13
C GLY A 147 -8.58 -23.13 -12.99
N THR A 148 -8.01 -23.26 -11.78
CA THR A 148 -8.34 -22.37 -10.66
C THR A 148 -7.50 -21.09 -10.73
N PRO A 149 -8.12 -19.90 -10.76
CA PRO A 149 -7.39 -18.64 -10.67
C PRO A 149 -6.74 -18.52 -9.29
N CYS A 150 -5.45 -18.21 -9.25
CA CYS A 150 -4.70 -18.10 -8.01
C CYS A 150 -3.66 -16.98 -8.05
N LEU A 151 -3.34 -16.46 -6.87
CA LEU A 151 -2.19 -15.60 -6.66
C LEU A 151 -1.04 -16.42 -6.10
N VAL A 152 0.10 -16.33 -6.76
CA VAL A 152 1.34 -17.00 -6.35
C VAL A 152 2.22 -15.98 -5.66
N LEU A 153 2.51 -16.21 -4.38
CA LEU A 153 3.45 -15.41 -3.61
C LEU A 153 4.88 -15.85 -3.91
N TYR A 154 5.76 -14.90 -4.19
CA TYR A 154 7.17 -15.18 -4.43
C TYR A 154 8.03 -14.68 -3.28
N GLY A 155 8.98 -15.52 -2.87
CA GLY A 155 9.98 -15.17 -1.88
C GLY A 155 11.11 -14.30 -2.46
N PRO A 156 12.05 -13.88 -1.60
CA PRO A 156 13.24 -13.12 -2.02
C PRO A 156 14.05 -13.88 -3.08
N ASP A 157 14.08 -15.21 -3.00
CA ASP A 157 14.80 -16.11 -3.92
C ASP A 157 14.08 -16.35 -5.26
N LYS A 158 12.98 -15.61 -5.54
CA LYS A 158 12.14 -15.75 -6.74
C LYS A 158 11.48 -17.13 -6.87
N GLN A 159 11.39 -17.89 -5.79
CA GLN A 159 10.64 -19.14 -5.74
C GLN A 159 9.21 -18.92 -5.24
N PRO A 160 8.23 -19.69 -5.73
CA PRO A 160 6.87 -19.66 -5.21
C PRO A 160 6.86 -20.15 -3.76
N LEU A 161 6.42 -19.28 -2.84
CA LEU A 161 6.24 -19.56 -1.42
C LEU A 161 4.86 -20.13 -1.13
N GLN A 162 3.80 -19.56 -1.74
CA GLN A 162 2.42 -19.92 -1.43
C GLN A 162 1.49 -19.67 -2.61
N TYR A 163 0.46 -20.51 -2.75
CA TYR A 163 -0.64 -20.31 -3.70
C TYR A 163 -1.91 -19.94 -2.93
N PHE A 164 -2.56 -18.85 -3.35
CA PHE A 164 -3.84 -18.40 -2.81
C PHE A 164 -4.91 -18.54 -3.89
N ALA A 165 -5.84 -19.48 -3.71
CA ALA A 165 -6.93 -19.68 -4.66
C ALA A 165 -7.96 -18.55 -4.57
N LEU A 166 -8.30 -17.95 -5.72
CA LEU A 166 -9.27 -16.87 -5.82
C LEU A 166 -10.69 -17.43 -5.89
N THR A 167 -11.24 -17.77 -4.72
CA THR A 167 -12.57 -18.42 -4.61
C THR A 167 -13.71 -17.41 -4.47
N LYS A 168 -13.47 -16.27 -3.84
CA LYS A 168 -14.46 -15.23 -3.58
C LYS A 168 -14.56 -14.22 -4.74
N ASP A 169 -15.66 -13.46 -4.78
CA ASP A 169 -15.81 -12.38 -5.76
C ASP A 169 -14.93 -11.17 -5.45
N ALA A 170 -14.67 -10.97 -4.17
CA ALA A 170 -13.83 -9.91 -3.63
C ALA A 170 -12.85 -10.58 -2.67
N MET A 171 -11.55 -10.37 -2.89
CA MET A 171 -10.50 -10.85 -2.00
C MET A 171 -9.59 -9.69 -1.63
N THR A 172 -9.55 -9.39 -0.35
CA THR A 172 -8.70 -8.35 0.23
C THR A 172 -7.31 -8.88 0.51
N ILE A 173 -6.29 -8.09 0.17
CA ILE A 173 -4.88 -8.40 0.39
C ILE A 173 -4.32 -7.34 1.33
N GLY A 174 -3.61 -7.78 2.36
CA GLY A 174 -2.96 -6.85 3.27
C GLY A 174 -2.31 -7.53 4.45
N ARG A 175 -2.19 -6.76 5.52
CA ARG A 175 -1.63 -7.19 6.81
C ARG A 175 -2.74 -7.32 7.83
N LEU A 176 -2.80 -8.45 8.53
CA LEU A 176 -3.72 -8.61 9.65
C LEU A 176 -3.45 -7.59 10.76
N ASP A 177 -4.51 -7.02 11.30
CA ASP A 177 -4.47 -6.15 12.47
C ASP A 177 -5.65 -6.45 13.38
N ALA A 178 -5.45 -7.38 14.31
CA ALA A 178 -6.49 -7.82 15.24
C ALA A 178 -6.97 -6.70 16.18
N VAL A 179 -6.11 -5.73 16.49
CA VAL A 179 -6.46 -4.59 17.35
C VAL A 179 -7.45 -3.67 16.64
N ALA A 180 -7.23 -3.43 15.35
CA ALA A 180 -8.15 -2.66 14.51
C ALA A 180 -9.32 -3.49 13.96
N GLY A 181 -9.39 -4.80 14.25
CA GLY A 181 -10.40 -5.71 13.70
C GLY A 181 -10.31 -5.91 12.18
N ILE A 182 -9.13 -5.76 11.59
CA ILE A 182 -8.91 -5.89 10.15
C ILE A 182 -8.32 -7.26 9.83
N PHE A 183 -9.08 -8.05 9.09
CA PHE A 183 -8.74 -9.42 8.70
C PHE A 183 -8.81 -9.57 7.18
N PRO A 184 -7.69 -9.35 6.45
CA PRO A 184 -7.67 -9.53 5.01
C PRO A 184 -7.86 -11.00 4.64
N ASP A 185 -8.44 -11.27 3.46
CA ASP A 185 -8.60 -12.63 2.95
C ASP A 185 -7.26 -13.31 2.65
N ILE A 186 -6.29 -12.52 2.20
CA ILE A 186 -4.90 -12.93 2.00
C ILE A 186 -4.06 -12.12 2.99
N ASP A 187 -3.75 -12.74 4.13
CA ASP A 187 -2.85 -12.19 5.12
C ASP A 187 -1.39 -12.48 4.74
N LEU A 188 -0.59 -11.42 4.72
CA LEU A 188 0.82 -11.47 4.39
C LEU A 188 1.70 -11.52 5.67
N ASP A 189 1.16 -11.21 6.86
CA ASP A 189 1.93 -11.11 8.12
C ASP A 189 2.69 -12.41 8.44
N GLU A 190 2.09 -13.57 8.19
CA GLU A 190 2.69 -14.88 8.45
C GLU A 190 3.89 -15.23 7.54
N TRP A 191 4.05 -14.53 6.41
CA TRP A 191 4.98 -14.91 5.34
C TRP A 191 6.26 -14.08 5.30
N PHE A 192 6.26 -12.92 5.95
CA PHE A 192 7.39 -11.99 5.91
C PHE A 192 7.72 -11.46 7.31
N ASP A 193 8.92 -10.91 7.45
CA ASP A 193 9.40 -10.32 8.67
C ASP A 193 8.71 -8.97 8.98
N ARG A 194 8.66 -8.61 10.28
CA ARG A 194 8.04 -7.37 10.77
C ARG A 194 8.41 -6.09 9.99
N PRO A 195 9.68 -5.82 9.62
CA PRO A 195 10.01 -4.59 8.91
C PRO A 195 9.49 -4.59 7.45
N THR A 196 9.44 -5.74 6.79
CA THR A 196 8.86 -5.87 5.44
C THR A 196 7.35 -5.66 5.48
N ILE A 197 6.69 -6.28 6.46
CA ILE A 197 5.24 -6.20 6.62
C ILE A 197 4.74 -4.81 7.00
N ARG A 198 5.54 -4.02 7.72
CA ARG A 198 5.23 -2.60 7.98
C ARG A 198 5.10 -1.74 6.71
N LYS A 199 5.66 -2.17 5.58
CA LYS A 199 5.51 -1.49 4.27
C LYS A 199 4.19 -1.85 3.57
N ILE A 200 3.38 -2.71 4.16
CA ILE A 200 2.13 -3.19 3.62
C ILE A 200 0.99 -2.68 4.49
N SER A 201 0.08 -1.92 3.90
CA SER A 201 -1.13 -1.48 4.56
C SER A 201 -2.01 -2.66 4.99
N ARG A 202 -2.78 -2.44 6.06
CA ARG A 202 -3.72 -3.43 6.62
C ARG A 202 -4.72 -3.91 5.57
N GLN A 203 -5.21 -2.96 4.77
CA GLN A 203 -5.98 -3.21 3.55
C GLN A 203 -5.23 -2.57 2.39
N HIS A 204 -4.44 -3.35 1.66
CA HIS A 204 -3.52 -2.81 0.65
C HIS A 204 -4.20 -2.71 -0.73
N ALA A 205 -4.83 -3.81 -1.14
CA ALA A 205 -5.53 -3.92 -2.42
C ALA A 205 -6.65 -4.95 -2.31
N ILE A 206 -7.57 -4.90 -3.27
CA ILE A 206 -8.64 -5.88 -3.43
C ILE A 206 -8.60 -6.45 -4.85
N ILE A 207 -8.79 -7.76 -4.94
CA ILE A 207 -9.00 -8.46 -6.20
C ILE A 207 -10.49 -8.63 -6.38
N LEU A 208 -11.01 -8.12 -7.49
CA LEU A 208 -12.42 -8.19 -7.85
C LEU A 208 -12.60 -9.17 -9.01
N ARG A 209 -13.59 -10.04 -8.90
CA ARG A 209 -13.99 -10.99 -9.94
C ARG A 209 -15.35 -10.61 -10.49
N THR A 210 -15.42 -10.35 -11.78
CA THR A 210 -16.68 -10.12 -12.49
C THR A 210 -17.29 -11.45 -12.87
N ARG A 211 -18.41 -11.83 -12.23
CA ARG A 211 -19.08 -13.13 -12.49
C ARG A 211 -19.56 -13.30 -13.93
N ALA A 212 -19.99 -12.21 -14.59
CA ALA A 212 -20.54 -12.27 -15.94
C ALA A 212 -19.50 -12.66 -17.01
N THR A 213 -18.27 -12.18 -16.86
CA THR A 213 -17.17 -12.36 -17.83
C THR A 213 -16.06 -13.26 -17.30
N ASN A 214 -16.13 -13.66 -16.03
CA ASN A 214 -15.09 -14.37 -15.29
C ASN A 214 -13.71 -13.67 -15.35
N THR A 215 -13.71 -12.33 -15.44
CA THR A 215 -12.50 -11.51 -15.48
C THR A 215 -12.12 -11.05 -14.08
N PHE A 216 -10.83 -10.88 -13.84
CA PHE A 216 -10.29 -10.38 -12.58
C PHE A 216 -9.76 -8.97 -12.77
N ALA A 217 -9.89 -8.15 -11.73
CA ALA A 217 -9.32 -6.81 -11.67
C ALA A 217 -8.64 -6.60 -10.31
N LEU A 218 -7.54 -5.86 -10.31
CA LEU A 218 -6.84 -5.37 -9.13
C LEU A 218 -7.29 -3.93 -8.88
N ARG A 219 -7.80 -3.66 -7.68
CA ARG A 219 -8.06 -2.31 -7.21
C ARG A 219 -7.18 -2.02 -6.00
N PRO A 220 -6.14 -1.17 -6.14
CA PRO A 220 -5.37 -0.70 -5.01
C PRO A 220 -6.25 0.17 -4.10
N LEU A 221 -6.14 0.02 -2.78
CA LEU A 221 -6.89 0.85 -1.84
C LEU A 221 -6.14 2.15 -1.52
N ALA A 222 -6.87 3.17 -1.07
CA ALA A 222 -6.27 4.44 -0.66
C ALA A 222 -5.39 4.25 0.59
N GLY A 223 -4.36 5.08 0.75
CA GLY A 223 -3.46 5.02 1.90
C GLY A 223 -2.49 3.82 1.88
N ASN A 224 -2.28 3.21 0.72
CA ASN A 224 -1.25 2.20 0.56
C ASN A 224 0.12 2.80 0.22
N THR A 225 1.19 2.04 0.47
CA THR A 225 2.59 2.44 0.21
C THR A 225 2.94 2.36 -1.29
N GLY A 226 1.94 2.21 -2.16
CA GLY A 226 2.10 2.01 -3.60
C GLY A 226 1.92 0.54 -4.00
N THR A 227 1.18 0.34 -5.09
CA THR A 227 1.01 -0.94 -5.76
C THR A 227 1.55 -0.81 -7.18
N GLN A 228 2.33 -1.78 -7.63
CA GLN A 228 2.78 -1.86 -9.02
C GLN A 228 2.14 -3.09 -9.68
N LEU A 229 1.68 -2.90 -10.90
CA LEU A 229 1.25 -3.96 -11.79
C LEU A 229 2.24 -4.04 -12.96
N ASP A 230 2.92 -5.16 -13.07
CA ASP A 230 4.06 -5.40 -13.94
C ASP A 230 5.18 -4.36 -13.76
N ALA A 231 5.26 -3.38 -14.66
CA ALA A 231 6.23 -2.28 -14.61
C ALA A 231 5.58 -0.93 -14.28
N GLN A 232 4.25 -0.87 -14.15
CA GLN A 232 3.49 0.36 -13.98
C GLN A 232 3.05 0.54 -12.53
N MET A 233 3.25 1.75 -11.98
CA MET A 233 2.65 2.15 -10.72
C MET A 233 1.16 2.44 -10.96
N VAL A 234 0.29 1.72 -10.26
CA VAL A 234 -1.16 1.85 -10.41
C VAL A 234 -1.71 2.86 -9.40
N GLN A 235 -2.75 3.59 -9.80
CA GLN A 235 -3.41 4.59 -8.95
C GLN A 235 -4.35 3.91 -7.96
N ALA A 236 -4.52 4.53 -6.80
CA ALA A 236 -5.48 4.07 -5.81
C ALA A 236 -6.92 4.21 -6.32
N GLN A 237 -7.78 3.30 -5.88
CA GLN A 237 -9.22 3.24 -6.15
C GLN A 237 -9.63 2.99 -7.62
N GLU A 238 -8.68 2.76 -8.53
CA GLU A 238 -8.95 2.43 -9.92
C GLU A 238 -8.85 0.92 -10.19
N ASP A 239 -9.68 0.41 -11.11
CA ASP A 239 -9.74 -1.00 -11.48
C ASP A 239 -8.79 -1.31 -12.63
N TYR A 240 -7.79 -2.16 -12.36
CA TYR A 240 -6.84 -2.61 -13.35
C TYR A 240 -7.11 -4.06 -13.74
N PRO A 241 -7.42 -4.36 -15.01
CA PRO A 241 -7.71 -5.73 -15.43
C PRO A 241 -6.48 -6.62 -15.25
N LEU A 242 -6.69 -7.78 -14.61
CA LEU A 242 -5.66 -8.79 -14.37
C LEU A 242 -5.72 -9.89 -15.43
N LYS A 243 -4.58 -10.13 -16.08
CA LYS A 243 -4.39 -11.25 -17.01
C LYS A 243 -3.43 -12.27 -16.41
N PRO A 244 -3.63 -13.58 -16.66
CA PRO A 244 -2.68 -14.60 -16.21
C PRO A 244 -1.28 -14.26 -16.69
N GLY A 245 -0.31 -14.26 -15.78
CA GLY A 245 1.06 -13.82 -16.02
C GLY A 245 1.40 -12.48 -15.38
N HIS A 246 0.41 -11.61 -15.10
CA HIS A 246 0.65 -10.30 -14.50
C HIS A 246 1.32 -10.42 -13.12
N ARG A 247 2.31 -9.58 -12.90
CA ARG A 247 3.08 -9.49 -11.66
C ARG A 247 2.55 -8.32 -10.85
N ILE A 248 2.34 -8.53 -9.57
CA ILE A 248 1.82 -7.52 -8.65
C ILE A 248 2.89 -7.30 -7.59
N ILE A 249 3.30 -6.06 -7.36
CA ILE A 249 4.27 -5.71 -6.32
C ILE A 249 3.59 -4.77 -5.32
N LEU A 250 3.53 -5.19 -4.06
CA LEU A 250 2.92 -4.43 -2.98
C LEU A 250 4.01 -3.81 -2.11
N GLY A 251 3.89 -2.49 -1.83
CA GLY A 251 4.85 -1.76 -0.99
C GLY A 251 6.31 -1.80 -1.47
N GLY A 252 6.52 -2.12 -2.75
CA GLY A 252 7.85 -2.29 -3.36
C GLY A 252 8.64 -3.54 -2.91
N VAL A 253 8.06 -4.39 -2.07
CA VAL A 253 8.78 -5.51 -1.43
C VAL A 253 8.14 -6.87 -1.68
N ILE A 254 6.81 -6.97 -1.61
CA ILE A 254 6.12 -8.25 -1.77
C ILE A 254 5.76 -8.46 -3.23
N ARG A 255 6.15 -9.61 -3.77
CA ARG A 255 5.91 -9.98 -5.17
C ARG A 255 4.89 -11.10 -5.24
N LEU A 256 3.83 -10.84 -5.99
CA LEU A 256 2.76 -11.78 -6.30
C LEU A 256 2.68 -11.93 -7.82
N LYS A 257 2.18 -13.06 -8.30
CA LYS A 257 1.85 -13.26 -9.72
C LYS A 257 0.45 -13.85 -9.82
N PHE A 258 -0.34 -13.31 -10.72
CA PHE A 258 -1.63 -13.90 -11.05
C PHE A 258 -1.45 -15.02 -12.06
N GLU A 259 -1.94 -16.21 -11.74
CA GLU A 259 -1.89 -17.39 -12.61
C GLU A 259 -3.22 -18.13 -12.57
N ILE A 260 -3.48 -18.93 -13.61
CA ILE A 260 -4.54 -19.93 -13.60
C ILE A 260 -3.83 -21.28 -13.61
N ALA A 261 -4.08 -22.09 -12.58
CA ALA A 261 -3.33 -23.32 -12.29
C ALA A 261 -3.42 -24.38 -13.39
#